data_AF-A0A5E7JU34-F1
#
_entry.id   AF-A0A5E7JU34-F1
#
_cell.length_a   1.000
_cell.length_b   1.000
_cell.length_c   1.000
_cell.angle_alpha   90.00
_cell.angle_beta   90.00
_cell.angle_gamma   90.00
#
_symmetry.space_group_name_H-M   'P 1'
#
loop_
_entity.id
_entity.type
_entity.pdbx_description
1 polymer ?
#
loop_
_entity_poly.entity_id
_entity_poly.type
_entity_poly.pdbx_seq_one_letter_code
_entity_poly.pdbx_strand_id
1 'polypeptide(L)' 'MLTDVALGERIMIRSSIQSWSEIYHGLMLVEIDGWQLTLFNDCDTLDYCEYCRSPDGRVGTLEL' A
#
# COMPACT_ATOMS: atom_id res chain seq x y z
N MET A 1 8.94 -4.37 6.67
CA MET A 1 7.94 -4.60 5.60
C MET A 1 7.90 -3.44 4.61
N LEU A 2 7.25 -2.29 4.87
CA LEU A 2 7.34 -1.14 3.94
C LEU A 2 8.76 -0.57 3.83
N THR A 3 9.52 -0.55 4.93
CA THR A 3 10.94 -0.19 4.92
C THR A 3 11.74 -1.10 4.00
N ASP A 4 11.57 -2.42 4.11
CA ASP A 4 12.25 -3.42 3.29
C ASP A 4 11.89 -3.24 1.80
N VAL A 5 10.65 -2.86 1.46
CA VAL A 5 10.27 -2.48 0.09
C VAL A 5 11.00 -1.22 -0.36
N ALA A 6 11.04 -0.18 0.48
CA ALA A 6 11.74 1.06 0.16
C ALA A 6 13.25 0.86 -0.04
N LEU A 7 13.84 -0.12 0.65
CA LEU A 7 15.23 -0.57 0.48
C LEU A 7 15.43 -1.54 -0.70
N GLY A 8 14.35 -1.98 -1.36
CA GLY A 8 14.40 -2.93 -2.47
C GLY A 8 14.63 -4.39 -2.06
N GLU A 9 14.52 -4.71 -0.78
CA GLU A 9 14.67 -6.08 -0.25
C GLU A 9 13.40 -6.93 -0.44
N ARG A 10 12.26 -6.27 -0.68
CA ARG A 10 10.97 -6.93 -0.96
C ARG A 10 10.28 -6.28 -2.15
N ILE A 11 9.47 -7.09 -2.86
CA ILE A 11 8.70 -6.64 -4.01
C ILE A 11 7.29 -6.27 -3.55
N MET A 12 6.86 -5.07 -3.93
CA MET A 12 5.47 -4.66 -3.85
C MET A 12 4.80 -4.90 -5.21
N ILE A 13 3.68 -5.61 -5.19
CA ILE A 13 2.87 -5.85 -6.37
C ILE A 13 1.69 -4.89 -6.34
N ARG A 14 1.57 -4.10 -7.40
CA ARG A 14 0.39 -3.26 -7.58
C ARG A 14 -0.82 -4.10 -7.97
N SER A 15 -1.94 -3.91 -7.28
CA SER A 15 -3.23 -4.50 -7.62
C SER A 15 -4.19 -3.51 -8.29
N SER A 16 -3.91 -2.20 -8.22
CA SER A 16 -4.66 -1.17 -8.93
C SER A 16 -4.35 -1.14 -10.43
N ILE A 17 -5.32 -0.66 -11.23
CA ILE A 17 -5.14 -0.43 -12.67
C ILE A 17 -4.11 0.68 -12.89
N GLN A 18 -4.32 1.83 -12.25
CA GLN A 18 -3.43 2.98 -12.32
C GLN A 18 -2.19 2.78 -11.45
N SER A 19 -1.04 3.17 -11.96
CA SER A 19 0.25 3.24 -11.28
C SER A 19 0.30 4.36 -10.23
N TRP A 20 1.31 4.32 -9.37
CA TRP A 20 1.55 5.36 -8.35
C TRP A 20 1.62 6.76 -8.98
N SER A 21 2.43 6.92 -10.04
CA SER A 21 2.59 8.19 -10.76
C SER A 21 1.35 8.66 -11.54
N GLU A 22 0.42 7.75 -11.85
CA GLU A 22 -0.86 8.11 -12.47
C GLU A 22 -1.91 8.53 -11.43
N ILE A 23 -1.74 8.10 -10.19
CA ILE A 23 -2.58 8.49 -9.05
C ILE A 23 -1.87 9.65 -8.35
N TYR A 24 -2.10 10.89 -8.80
CA TYR A 24 -1.48 12.05 -8.15
C TYR A 24 -1.92 12.23 -6.69
N HIS A 25 -3.18 11.93 -6.38
CA HIS A 25 -3.74 12.04 -5.03
C HIS A 25 -4.90 11.03 -4.89
N GLY A 26 -4.76 10.03 -4.02
CA GLY A 26 -5.79 9.00 -3.83
C GLY A 26 -5.26 7.63 -3.37
N LEU A 27 -6.17 6.66 -3.28
CA LEU A 27 -5.88 5.33 -2.76
C LEU A 27 -5.29 4.39 -3.82
N MET A 28 -4.37 3.54 -3.40
CA MET A 28 -3.73 2.51 -4.21
C MET A 28 -3.68 1.17 -3.47
N LEU A 29 -4.20 0.12 -4.11
CA LEU A 29 -4.14 -1.24 -3.57
C LEU A 29 -2.85 -1.93 -4.00
N VAL A 30 -2.17 -2.54 -3.03
CA VAL A 30 -0.91 -3.26 -3.23
C VAL A 30 -0.85 -4.53 -2.39
N GLU A 31 -0.02 -5.48 -2.82
CA GLU A 31 0.26 -6.73 -2.12
C GLU A 31 1.76 -6.89 -1.86
N ILE A 32 2.12 -7.34 -0.65
CA ILE A 32 3.51 -7.58 -0.21
C ILE A 32 3.54 -8.84 0.65
N ASP A 33 4.17 -9.92 0.18
CA ASP A 33 4.30 -11.19 0.91
C ASP A 33 2.99 -11.69 1.55
N GLY A 34 1.88 -11.61 0.80
CA GLY A 34 0.54 -11.99 1.26
C GLY A 34 -0.18 -10.97 2.14
N TRP A 35 0.44 -9.82 2.45
CA TRP A 35 -0.25 -8.67 3.01
C TRP A 35 -1.02 -7.94 1.93
N GLN A 36 -2.27 -7.57 2.20
CA GLN A 36 -3.08 -6.71 1.34
C GLN A 36 -3.15 -5.33 1.97
N LEU A 37 -2.72 -4.29 1.26
CA LEU A 37 -2.67 -2.93 1.77
C LEU A 37 -3.41 -1.97 0.83
N THR A 38 -4.03 -0.96 1.42
CA THR A 38 -4.52 0.22 0.71
C THR A 38 -3.72 1.42 1.22
N LEU A 39 -2.90 2.00 0.34
CA LEU A 39 -2.04 3.13 0.64
C LEU A 39 -2.64 4.42 0.07
N PHE A 40 -2.52 5.53 0.79
CA PHE A 40 -2.90 6.84 0.28
C PHE A 40 -1.67 7.55 -0.29
N ASN A 41 -1.74 7.89 -1.58
CA ASN A 41 -0.80 8.77 -2.25
C ASN A 41 -1.27 10.21 -2.09
N ASP A 42 -0.41 11.08 -1.58
CA ASP A 42 -0.57 12.53 -1.60
C ASP A 42 0.61 13.16 -2.37
N CYS A 43 0.33 13.60 -3.61
CA CYS A 43 1.29 14.29 -4.45
C CYS A 43 2.61 13.49 -4.64
N ASP A 44 2.48 12.23 -5.06
CA ASP A 44 3.55 11.23 -5.21
C ASP A 44 4.26 10.82 -3.91
N THR A 45 3.77 11.26 -2.76
CA THR A 45 4.30 10.90 -1.43
C THR A 45 3.33 9.96 -0.72
N LEU A 46 3.85 8.90 -0.09
CA LEU A 46 3.03 8.06 0.78
C LEU A 46 2.64 8.83 2.05
N ASP A 47 1.35 9.07 2.26
CA ASP A 47 0.85 9.75 3.46
C ASP A 47 0.53 8.73 4.57
N TYR A 48 -0.43 7.84 4.34
CA TYR A 48 -0.84 6.84 5.32
C TYR A 48 -1.34 5.53 4.67
N CYS A 49 -1.52 4.50 5.51
CA CYS A 49 -2.14 3.23 5.13
C CYS A 49 -3.61 3.24 5.60
N GLU A 50 -4.55 3.31 4.66
CA GLU A 50 -6.00 3.33 4.91
C GLU A 50 -6.48 1.97 5.45
N TYR A 51 -5.99 0.88 4.86
CA TYR A 51 -6.39 -0.48 5.20
C TYR A 51 -5.20 -1.42 5.12
N CYS A 52 -5.12 -2.38 6.03
CA CYS A 52 -4.20 -3.49 5.95
C CYS A 52 -4.85 -4.80 6.39
N ARG A 53 -4.51 -5.87 5.69
CA ARG A 53 -4.83 -7.23 6.07
C ARG A 53 -3.56 -8.06 6.10
N SER A 54 -3.28 -8.68 7.23
CA SER A 54 -2.19 -9.63 7.37
C SER A 54 -2.52 -10.96 6.67
N PRO A 55 -1.50 -11.76 6.33
CA PRO A 55 -1.68 -13.10 5.77
C PRO A 55 -2.53 -14.03 6.67
N ASP A 56 -2.48 -13.84 7.99
CA ASP A 56 -3.28 -14.59 8.96
C ASP A 56 -4.71 -14.04 9.14
N GLY A 57 -5.08 -13.00 8.39
CA GLY A 57 -6.43 -12.48 8.32
C GLY A 57 -6.77 -11.38 9.32
N ARG A 58 -5.84 -10.94 10.18
CA ARG A 58 -6.03 -9.75 11.02
C ARG A 58 -6.15 -8.51 10.14
N VAL A 59 -7.04 -7.60 10.54
CA VAL A 59 -7.35 -6.38 9.79
C VAL A 59 -7.05 -5.16 10.65
N GLY A 60 -6.40 -4.17 10.05
CA GLY A 60 -6.31 -2.81 10.54
C GLY A 60 -6.93 -1.86 9.52
N THR A 61 -7.66 -0.86 10.00
CA THR A 61 -8.23 0.19 9.16
C THR A 61 -8.08 1.52 9.89
N LEU A 62 -7.81 2.58 9.14
CA LEU A 62 -7.86 3.93 9.65
C LEU A 62 -9.31 4.43 9.53
N GLU A 63 -10.16 4.10 10.50
CA GLU A 63 -11.47 4.79 10.60
C GLU A 63 -11.22 6.21 11.11
N LEU A 64 -11.53 7.21 10.27
CA LEU A 64 -11.54 8.63 10.62
C LEU A 64 -12.86 9.03 11.30
#